data_AF-A0A2D9FSD3-F1
#
_entry.id   AF-A0A2D9FSD3-F1
#
_cell.length_a   1.000
_cell.length_b   1.000
_cell.length_c   1.000
_cell.angle_alpha   90.00
_cell.angle_beta   90.00
_cell.angle_gamma   90.00
#
_symmetry.space_group_name_H-M   'P 1'
#
loop_
_entity.id
_entity.type
_entity.pdbx_description
1 polymer ?
#
loop_
_entity_poly.entity_id
_entity_poly.type
_entity_poly.pdbx_seq_one_letter_code
_entity_poly.pdbx_strand_id
1 'polypeptide(L)'
;MSEPTEDEIKAFIEDVEFLVNTLQEIFESSDVQFFIDERNEILYVKLEGLNDYSEAEIEEMASPVLDELDLDFEEIILLPL
;
A
#
# COMPACT_ATOMS: atom_id res chain seq x y z
N MET A 1 5.76 -25.05 5.07
CA MET A 1 5.50 -23.66 5.45
C MET A 1 6.87 -23.10 5.77
N SER A 2 7.50 -22.44 4.80
CA SER A 2 8.77 -21.77 5.03
C SER A 2 8.43 -20.44 5.68
N GLU A 3 8.99 -20.19 6.85
CA GLU A 3 8.97 -18.86 7.46
C GLU A 3 9.67 -17.91 6.47
N PRO A 4 9.08 -16.75 6.13
CA PRO A 4 9.75 -15.78 5.26
C PRO A 4 11.09 -15.41 5.90
N THR A 5 12.14 -15.42 5.10
CA THR A 5 13.48 -15.08 5.56
C THR A 5 13.58 -13.58 5.88
N GLU A 6 14.49 -13.19 6.79
CA GLU A 6 14.67 -11.77 7.17
C GLU A 6 14.93 -10.87 5.95
N ASP A 7 15.56 -11.38 4.90
CA ASP A 7 15.79 -10.65 3.64
C ASP A 7 14.50 -10.44 2.83
N GLU A 8 13.58 -11.41 2.83
CA GLU A 8 12.27 -11.30 2.17
C GLU A 8 11.39 -10.27 2.88
N ILE A 9 11.37 -10.28 4.22
CA ILE A 9 10.65 -9.29 5.02
C ILE A 9 11.18 -7.87 4.76
N LYS A 10 12.49 -7.74 4.54
CA LYS A 10 13.13 -6.45 4.34
C LYS A 10 12.86 -5.87 2.96
N ALA A 11 12.98 -6.69 1.91
CA ALA A 11 12.61 -6.30 0.55
C ALA A 11 11.13 -5.90 0.49
N PHE A 12 10.29 -6.70 1.14
CA PHE A 12 8.87 -6.43 1.28
C PHE A 12 8.57 -5.06 1.93
N ILE A 13 9.29 -4.70 3.00
CA ILE A 13 9.13 -3.37 3.63
C ILE A 13 9.56 -2.26 2.66
N GLU A 14 10.66 -2.44 1.93
CA GLU A 14 11.11 -1.46 0.92
C GLU A 14 10.06 -1.26 -0.18
N ASP A 15 9.42 -2.33 -0.65
CA ASP A 15 8.36 -2.27 -1.66
C ASP A 15 7.12 -1.54 -1.13
N VAL A 16 6.71 -1.81 0.12
CA VAL A 16 5.60 -1.07 0.76
C VAL A 16 5.94 0.40 0.95
N GLU A 17 7.16 0.73 1.37
CA GLU A 17 7.60 2.12 1.49
C GLU A 17 7.58 2.82 0.12
N PHE A 18 7.96 2.12 -0.95
CA PHE A 18 7.88 2.65 -2.31
C PHE A 18 6.42 2.89 -2.73
N LEU A 19 5.54 1.91 -2.54
CA LEU A 19 4.09 2.05 -2.79
C LEU A 19 3.55 3.30 -2.10
N VAL A 20 3.80 3.38 -0.79
CA VAL A 20 3.31 4.45 0.08
C VAL A 20 3.81 5.82 -0.37
N ASN A 21 5.08 5.92 -0.75
CA ASN A 21 5.68 7.16 -1.23
C ASN A 21 5.12 7.57 -2.60
N THR A 22 4.95 6.63 -3.53
CA THR A 22 4.33 6.89 -4.83
C THR A 22 2.87 7.33 -4.66
N LEU A 23 2.09 6.65 -3.81
CA LEU A 23 0.72 7.06 -3.48
C LEU A 23 0.72 8.47 -2.85
N GLN A 24 1.66 8.76 -1.96
CA GLN A 24 1.79 10.08 -1.35
C GLN A 24 2.00 11.18 -2.40
N GLU A 25 2.83 10.93 -3.42
CA GLU A 25 3.04 11.87 -4.53
C GLU A 25 1.81 12.00 -5.44
N ILE A 26 1.11 10.89 -5.71
CA ILE A 26 -0.10 10.87 -6.56
C ILE A 26 -1.24 11.65 -5.92
N PHE A 27 -1.47 11.42 -4.63
CA PHE A 27 -2.60 11.99 -3.87
C PHE A 27 -2.26 13.31 -3.18
N GLU A 28 -1.06 13.85 -3.42
CA GLU A 28 -0.52 15.06 -2.76
C GLU A 28 -0.67 15.03 -1.23
N SER A 29 -0.52 13.85 -0.63
CA SER A 29 -0.75 13.61 0.79
C SER A 29 0.43 14.12 1.62
N SER A 30 0.18 14.87 2.70
CA SER A 30 1.25 15.28 3.62
C SER A 30 1.62 14.19 4.61
N ASP A 31 0.63 13.39 5.01
CA ASP A 31 0.78 12.29 5.95
C ASP A 31 0.23 10.98 5.35
N VAL A 32 1.00 9.91 5.53
CA VAL A 32 0.65 8.56 5.14
C VAL A 32 1.07 7.58 6.24
N GLN A 33 0.23 6.58 6.48
CA GLN A 33 0.43 5.53 7.47
C GLN A 33 0.03 4.21 6.84
N PHE A 34 0.83 3.17 7.00
CA PHE A 34 0.46 1.83 6.56
C PHE A 34 0.37 0.88 7.75
N PHE A 35 -0.47 -0.14 7.62
CA PHE A 35 -0.69 -1.17 8.62
C PHE A 35 -0.83 -2.52 7.93
N ILE A 36 -0.04 -3.49 8.35
CA ILE A 36 -0.02 -4.83 7.77
C ILE A 36 -0.77 -5.75 8.74
N ASP A 37 -1.81 -6.41 8.24
CA ASP A 37 -2.51 -7.46 8.96
C ASP A 37 -1.98 -8.83 8.53
N GLU A 38 -0.96 -9.32 9.24
CA GLU A 38 -0.35 -10.64 8.99
C GLU A 38 -1.35 -11.81 9.13
N ARG A 39 -2.50 -11.61 9.81
CA ARG A 39 -3.47 -12.69 10.03
C ARG A 39 -4.36 -12.91 8.83
N ASN A 40 -4.60 -11.86 8.06
CA ASN A 40 -5.46 -11.87 6.88
C ASN A 40 -4.67 -11.59 5.60
N GLU A 41 -3.37 -11.33 5.69
CA GLU A 41 -2.51 -10.97 4.56
C GLU A 41 -3.05 -9.72 3.83
N ILE A 42 -3.49 -8.73 4.61
CA ILE A 42 -4.08 -7.48 4.11
C ILE A 42 -3.19 -6.29 4.44
N LEU A 43 -2.92 -5.44 3.46
CA LEU A 43 -2.26 -4.14 3.66
C LEU A 43 -3.29 -3.02 3.73
N TYR A 44 -3.29 -2.27 4.82
CA TYR A 44 -4.08 -1.06 4.98
C TYR A 44 -3.17 0.15 4.80
N VAL A 45 -3.40 0.95 3.77
CA VAL A 45 -2.67 2.20 3.57
C VAL A 45 -3.61 3.37 3.82
N LYS A 46 -3.28 4.18 4.81
CA LYS A 46 -3.99 5.39 5.21
C LYS A 46 -3.27 6.62 4.74
N LEU A 47 -3.88 7.44 3.89
CA LEU A 47 -3.29 8.71 3.45
C LEU A 47 -4.31 9.84 3.51
N GLU A 48 -3.81 11.05 3.79
CA GLU A 48 -4.61 12.27 3.65
C GLU A 48 -4.91 12.57 2.17
N GLY A 49 -6.02 13.22 1.86
CA GLY A 49 -6.37 13.58 0.47
C GLY A 49 -7.13 12.50 -0.30
N LEU A 50 -7.20 11.24 0.17
CA LEU A 50 -8.08 10.21 -0.43
C LEU A 50 -9.55 10.66 -0.49
N ASN A 51 -10.01 11.46 0.48
CA ASN A 51 -11.37 11.98 0.50
C ASN A 51 -11.71 12.93 -0.66
N ASP A 52 -10.70 13.50 -1.33
CA ASP A 52 -10.89 14.37 -2.49
C ASP A 52 -11.08 13.57 -3.79
N TYR A 53 -10.83 12.26 -3.76
CA TYR A 53 -10.97 11.36 -4.90
C TYR A 53 -12.07 10.32 -4.65
N SER A 54 -12.73 9.88 -5.71
CA SER A 54 -13.67 8.77 -5.61
C SER A 54 -12.94 7.42 -5.53
N GLU A 55 -13.56 6.41 -4.92
CA GLU A 55 -12.99 5.05 -4.83
C GLU A 55 -12.51 4.53 -6.19
N ALA A 56 -13.25 4.81 -7.26
CA ALA A 56 -12.88 4.42 -8.62
C ALA A 56 -11.64 5.16 -9.15
N GLU A 57 -11.50 6.46 -8.87
CA GLU A 57 -10.30 7.24 -9.25
C GLU A 57 -9.08 6.78 -8.46
N ILE A 58 -9.28 6.46 -7.19
CA ILE A 58 -8.24 5.94 -6.31
C ILE A 58 -7.75 4.61 -6.85
N GLU A 59 -8.67 3.69 -7.17
CA GLU A 59 -8.36 2.39 -7.75
C GLU A 59 -7.64 2.55 -9.10
N GLU A 60 -8.12 3.43 -9.99
CA GLU A 60 -7.49 3.68 -11.30
C GLU A 60 -6.05 4.20 -11.17
N MET A 61 -5.77 5.04 -10.17
CA MET A 61 -4.44 5.59 -9.92
C MET A 61 -3.52 4.63 -9.16
N ALA A 62 -4.06 3.86 -8.20
CA ALA A 62 -3.29 2.95 -7.37
C ALA A 62 -3.02 1.61 -8.07
N SER A 63 -3.97 1.09 -8.86
CA SER A 63 -3.83 -0.19 -9.58
C SER A 63 -2.51 -0.34 -10.33
N PRO A 64 -2.04 0.62 -11.16
CA PRO A 64 -0.76 0.45 -11.85
C PRO A 64 0.45 0.36 -10.92
N VAL A 65 0.41 1.02 -9.75
CA VAL A 65 1.50 0.96 -8.75
C VAL A 65 1.44 -0.38 -8.00
N LEU A 66 0.23 -0.83 -7.67
CA LEU A 66 -0.03 -2.11 -7.01
C LEU A 66 0.26 -3.31 -7.93
N ASP A 67 0.06 -3.16 -9.24
CA ASP A 67 0.39 -4.19 -10.24
C ASP A 67 1.90 -4.23 -10.53
N GLU A 68 2.61 -3.11 -10.36
CA GLU A 68 4.07 -3.04 -10.54
C GLU A 68 4.81 -3.66 -9.35
N LEU A 69 4.28 -3.45 -8.15
CA LEU A 69 4.80 -4.02 -6.92
C LEU A 69 4.12 -5.37 -6.71
N ASP A 70 4.85 -6.46 -6.96
CA ASP A 70 4.38 -7.84 -6.77
C ASP A 70 4.28 -8.16 -5.26
N LEU A 71 3.40 -7.44 -4.56
CA LEU A 71 3.19 -7.55 -3.13
C LEU A 71 2.41 -8.84 -2.88
N ASP A 72 2.97 -9.73 -2.05
CA ASP A 72 2.36 -10.99 -1.62
C ASP A 72 1.18 -10.77 -0.64
N PHE A 73 0.25 -9.87 -0.96
CA PHE A 73 -0.96 -9.61 -0.19
C PHE A 73 -2.20 -10.17 -0.87
N GLU A 74 -3.13 -10.71 -0.08
CA GLU A 74 -4.44 -11.09 -0.62
C GLU A 74 -5.27 -9.86 -0.99
N GLU A 75 -5.17 -8.78 -0.21
CA GLU A 75 -5.94 -7.56 -0.43
C GLU A 75 -5.19 -6.31 0.04
N ILE A 76 -5.35 -5.20 -0.69
CA ILE A 76 -4.78 -3.90 -0.34
C ILE A 76 -5.91 -2.88 -0.24
N ILE A 77 -6.05 -2.27 0.94
CA ILE A 77 -7.15 -1.39 1.29
C ILE A 77 -6.61 0.02 1.52
N LEU A 78 -7.08 0.96 0.70
CA LEU A 78 -6.77 2.39 0.82
C LEU A 78 -7.83 3.05 1.70
N LEU A 79 -7.41 3.78 2.74
CA LEU A 79 -8.29 4.41 3.71
C LEU A 79 -7.92 5.90 3.89
N PRO A 80 -8.89 6.81 3.95
CA PRO A 80 -8.58 8.20 4.30
C PRO A 80 -8.06 8.29 5.75
N LEU A 81 -7.03 9.12 5.96
CA LEU A 81 -6.52 9.46 7.29
C LEU A 81 -7.46 10.41 8.05
#